data_AF-A0A6A3YF06-F1
#
_entry.id   AF-A0A6A3YF06-F1
#
_cell.length_a   1.000
_cell.length_b   1.000
_cell.length_c   1.000
_cell.angle_alpha   90.00
_cell.angle_beta   90.00
_cell.angle_gamma   90.00
#
_symmetry.space_group_name_H-M   'P 1'
#
loop_
_entity.id
_entity.type
_entity.pdbx_description
1 polymer ?
#
loop_
_entity_poly.entity_id
_entity_poly.type
_entity_poly.pdbx_seq_one_letter_code
_entity_poly.pdbx_strand_id
1 'polypeptide(L)'
;MASLDDLGSLVNATYLDSIRNGDTDPGELELYSASKLHNWNIKVKTVNTDGKVVSTFVYTVEIPDKIVEVVRSGSFFAVKVDGYLV
;
A
#
# COMPACT_ATOMS: atom_id res chain seq x y z
N MET A 1 3.56 18.75 11.64
CA MET A 1 2.33 18.33 10.94
C MET A 1 2.54 18.69 9.48
N ALA A 2 2.97 17.72 8.65
CA ALA A 2 3.17 17.95 7.23
C ALA A 2 1.80 18.04 6.55
N SER A 3 1.60 19.04 5.71
CA SER A 3 0.36 19.24 4.96
C SER A 3 0.36 18.37 3.70
N LEU A 4 -0.80 18.15 3.07
CA LEU A 4 -0.88 17.41 1.80
C LEU A 4 0.00 18.05 0.69
N ASP A 5 0.26 19.36 0.76
CA ASP A 5 1.18 20.08 -0.13
C ASP A 5 2.65 19.63 0.03
N ASP A 6 3.08 19.27 1.25
CA ASP A 6 4.43 18.72 1.47
C ASP A 6 4.61 17.37 0.76
N LEU A 7 3.52 16.61 0.61
CA LEU A 7 3.53 15.30 -0.05
C LEU A 7 3.64 15.41 -1.59
N GLY A 8 3.23 16.55 -2.16
CA GLY A 8 3.38 16.83 -3.61
C GLY A 8 4.84 16.92 -4.04
N SER A 9 5.75 17.28 -3.13
CA SER A 9 7.20 17.24 -3.38
C SER A 9 7.79 15.82 -3.27
N LEU A 10 7.13 14.95 -2.50
CA LEU A 10 7.55 13.57 -2.22
C LEU A 10 7.12 12.62 -3.35
N VAL A 11 5.92 12.82 -3.91
CA VAL A 11 5.40 12.11 -5.08
C VAL A 11 5.63 12.95 -6.34
N ASN A 12 6.88 13.32 -6.59
CA ASN A 12 7.26 14.08 -7.79
C ASN A 12 7.40 13.16 -9.02
N ALA A 13 7.50 13.75 -10.21
CA ALA A 13 7.63 13.00 -11.47
C ALA A 13 8.82 12.02 -11.46
N THR A 14 9.94 12.39 -10.85
CA THR A 14 11.13 11.54 -10.73
C THR A 14 10.88 10.31 -9.84
N TYR A 15 10.11 10.47 -8.76
CA TYR A 15 9.70 9.36 -7.89
C TYR A 15 8.74 8.41 -8.62
N LEU A 16 7.78 8.95 -9.36
CA LEU A 16 6.87 8.14 -10.17
C LEU A 16 7.62 7.38 -11.27
N ASP A 17 8.60 8.02 -11.90
CA ASP A 17 9.46 7.39 -12.90
C ASP A 17 10.34 6.30 -12.28
N SER A 18 10.87 6.49 -11.07
CA SER A 18 11.69 5.48 -10.39
C SER A 18 10.89 4.24 -9.97
N ILE A 19 9.66 4.42 -9.48
CA ILE A 19 8.73 3.30 -9.21
C ILE A 19 8.39 2.57 -10.52
N ARG A 20 8.12 3.32 -11.60
CA ARG A 20 7.75 2.73 -12.90
C ARG A 20 8.89 1.98 -13.56
N ASN A 21 10.13 2.46 -13.39
CA ASN A 21 11.33 1.81 -13.89
C ASN A 21 11.78 0.61 -13.04
N GLY A 22 11.18 0.42 -11.86
CA GLY A 22 11.57 -0.63 -10.91
C GLY A 22 12.85 -0.29 -10.12
N ASP A 23 13.26 0.98 -10.14
CA ASP A 23 14.42 1.49 -9.38
C ASP A 23 14.09 1.71 -7.90
N THR A 24 12.80 1.70 -7.54
CA THR A 24 12.31 1.89 -6.18
C THR A 24 11.17 0.93 -5.90
N ASP A 25 11.19 0.27 -4.74
CA ASP A 25 10.10 -0.60 -4.31
C ASP A 25 8.88 0.25 -3.90
N PRO A 26 7.69 -0.01 -4.45
CA PRO A 26 6.46 0.62 -4.00
C PRO A 26 6.11 0.20 -2.57
N GLY A 27 5.49 1.09 -1.81
CA GLY A 27 5.21 0.88 -0.40
C GLY A 27 3.97 1.63 0.11
N GLU A 28 4.12 2.27 1.27
CA GLU A 28 2.99 2.85 2.01
C GLU A 28 2.34 4.05 1.28
N LEU A 29 3.11 4.82 0.51
CA LEU A 29 2.60 5.95 -0.27
C LEU A 29 1.72 5.49 -1.42
N GLU A 30 2.11 4.41 -2.10
CA GLU A 30 1.32 3.81 -3.18
C GLU A 30 0.05 3.18 -2.63
N LEU A 31 0.11 2.52 -1.48
CA LEU A 31 -1.05 1.93 -0.81
C LEU A 31 -2.05 3.00 -0.35
N TYR A 32 -1.56 4.12 0.21
CA TYR A 32 -2.42 5.26 0.53
C TYR A 32 -3.08 5.84 -0.73
N SER A 33 -2.28 6.10 -1.76
CA SER A 33 -2.75 6.66 -3.03
C SER A 33 -3.78 5.75 -3.71
N ALA A 34 -3.53 4.44 -3.72
CA ALA A 34 -4.45 3.45 -4.27
C ALA A 34 -5.76 3.37 -3.50
N SER A 35 -5.71 3.46 -2.16
CA SER A 35 -6.91 3.48 -1.31
C SER A 35 -7.80 4.68 -1.66
N LYS A 36 -7.21 5.87 -1.86
CA LYS A 36 -7.95 7.08 -2.25
C LYS A 36 -8.43 7.04 -3.69
N LEU A 37 -7.59 6.61 -4.64
CA LEU A 37 -7.91 6.58 -6.07
C LEU A 37 -9.06 5.61 -6.37
N HIS A 38 -9.05 4.43 -5.75
CA HIS A 38 -10.06 3.40 -5.96
C HIS A 38 -11.23 3.47 -4.99
N ASN A 39 -11.18 4.38 -4.00
CA ASN A 39 -12.15 4.45 -2.91
C ASN A 39 -12.31 3.10 -2.17
N TRP A 40 -11.18 2.44 -1.90
CA TRP A 40 -11.13 1.14 -1.23
C TRP A 40 -10.47 1.23 0.14
N ASN A 41 -10.92 0.39 1.06
CA ASN A 41 -10.15 0.11 2.27
C ASN A 41 -9.06 -0.92 1.95
N ILE A 42 -7.80 -0.56 2.17
CA ILE A 42 -6.67 -1.47 1.96
C ILE A 42 -6.12 -1.89 3.32
N LYS A 43 -6.28 -3.16 3.66
CA LYS A 43 -5.76 -3.76 4.89
C LYS A 43 -4.44 -4.44 4.60
N VAL A 44 -3.38 -3.98 5.24
CA VAL A 44 -2.02 -4.52 5.12
C VAL A 44 -1.69 -5.33 6.37
N LYS A 45 -1.43 -6.63 6.20
CA LYS A 45 -0.96 -7.52 7.26
C LYS A 45 0.54 -7.74 7.09
N THR A 46 1.36 -7.21 7.99
CA THR A 46 2.80 -7.49 7.97
C THR A 46 3.03 -8.83 8.66
N VAL A 47 3.76 -9.73 8.01
CA VAL A 47 4.15 -11.02 8.56
C VAL A 47 5.65 -11.06 8.84
N ASN A 48 6.06 -11.88 9.81
CA ASN A 48 7.46 -12.21 10.04
C ASN A 48 7.94 -13.36 9.12
N THR A 49 9.20 -13.75 9.27
CA THR A 49 9.82 -14.87 8.55
C THR A 49 9.13 -16.22 8.79
N ASP A 50 8.40 -16.36 9.89
CA ASP A 50 7.62 -17.56 10.23
C ASP A 50 6.19 -17.51 9.66
N GLY A 51 5.86 -16.49 8.86
CA GLY A 51 4.52 -16.29 8.30
C GLY A 51 3.47 -15.83 9.30
N LYS A 52 3.87 -15.42 10.51
CA LYS A 52 2.95 -14.92 11.54
C LYS A 52 2.71 -13.43 11.37
N VAL A 53 1.46 -13.01 11.49
CA VAL A 53 1.08 -11.59 11.45
C VAL A 53 1.66 -10.88 12.68
N VAL A 54 2.53 -9.91 12.44
CA VAL A 54 3.15 -9.07 13.47
C VAL A 54 2.50 -7.69 13.57
N SER A 55 1.91 -7.20 12.48
CA SER A 55 1.14 -5.96 12.49
C SER A 55 0.03 -5.97 11.46
N THR A 56 -1.00 -5.16 11.69
CA THR A 56 -2.06 -4.91 10.72
C THR A 56 -2.34 -3.42 10.68
N PHE A 57 -2.26 -2.86 9.49
CA PHE A 57 -2.60 -1.46 9.21
C PHE A 57 -3.76 -1.41 8.22
N VAL A 58 -4.61 -0.40 8.32
CA VAL A 58 -5.74 -0.21 7.40
C VAL A 58 -5.72 1.21 6.88
N TYR A 59 -5.58 1.34 5.56
CA TYR A 59 -5.87 2.57 4.84
C TYR A 59 -7.38 2.66 4.66
N THR A 60 -7.99 3.64 5.33
CA THR A 60 -9.44 3.82 5.32
C THR A 60 -9.87 4.96 4.40
N VAL A 61 -11.03 4.76 3.78
CA VAL A 61 -11.86 5.78 3.15
C VAL A 61 -13.21 5.84 3.87
N GLU A 62 -13.90 6.97 3.75
CA GLU A 62 -15.13 7.25 4.52
C GLU A 62 -16.27 6.28 4.16
N ILE A 63 -16.42 5.97 2.87
CA ILE A 63 -17.44 5.05 2.35
C ILE A 63 -16.77 4.12 1.32
N PRO A 64 -16.16 3.00 1.75
CA PRO A 64 -15.39 2.14 0.86
C PRO A 64 -16.29 1.31 -0.05
N ASP A 65 -15.96 1.28 -1.34
CA ASP A 65 -16.62 0.39 -2.30
C ASP A 65 -16.20 -1.08 -2.12
N LYS A 66 -14.97 -1.30 -1.64
CA LYS A 66 -14.39 -2.64 -1.42
C LYS A 66 -13.35 -2.62 -0.32
N ILE A 67 -13.10 -3.80 0.27
CA ILE A 67 -11.97 -4.07 1.15
C ILE A 67 -11.00 -5.03 0.46
N VAL A 68 -9.73 -4.63 0.35
CA VAL A 68 -8.65 -5.47 -0.17
C VAL A 68 -7.70 -5.84 0.97
N GLU A 69 -7.30 -7.11 1.03
CA GLU A 69 -6.28 -7.57 1.97
C GLU A 69 -4.95 -7.80 1.23
N VAL A 70 -3.91 -7.15 1.72
CA VAL A 70 -2.52 -7.29 1.27
C VAL A 70 -1.71 -7.85 2.42
N VAL A 71 -0.84 -8.82 2.13
CA VAL A 71 0.15 -9.35 3.08
C VAL A 71 1.51 -8.79 2.68
N ARG A 72 2.28 -8.29 3.66
CA ARG A 72 3.62 -7.77 3.46
C ARG A 72 4.64 -8.60 4.24
N SER A 73 5.75 -8.98 3.60
CA SER A 73 6.90 -9.61 4.25
C SER A 73 8.18 -8.94 3.73
N GLY A 74 8.82 -8.10 4.55
CA GLY A 74 9.92 -7.24 4.07
C GLY A 74 9.45 -6.32 2.94
N SER A 75 10.17 -6.32 1.81
CA SER A 75 9.79 -5.60 0.58
C SER A 75 8.76 -6.33 -0.29
N PHE A 76 8.36 -7.55 0.07
CA PHE A 76 7.43 -8.34 -0.75
C PHE A 76 5.98 -8.11 -0.32
N PHE A 77 5.11 -7.98 -1.31
CA PHE A 77 3.67 -7.87 -1.13
C PHE A 77 2.96 -9.02 -1.86
N ALA A 78 1.93 -9.57 -1.23
CA ALA A 78 1.02 -10.54 -1.84
C ALA A 78 -0.42 -10.07 -1.61
N VAL A 79 -1.27 -10.19 -2.63
CA VAL A 79 -2.67 -9.77 -2.53
C VAL A 79 -3.55 -10.99 -2.39
N LYS A 80 -4.53 -10.93 -1.50
CA LYS A 80 -5.56 -11.97 -1.44
C LYS A 80 -6.61 -11.70 -2.52
N VAL A 81 -6.63 -12.54 -3.56
CA VAL A 81 -7.63 -12.52 -4.64
C VAL A 81 -8.42 -13.82 -4.57
N ASP A 82 -9.74 -13.73 -4.40
CA ASP A 82 -10.68 -14.88 -4.37
C ASP A 82 -10.29 -16.03 -3.43
N GLY A 83 -9.62 -15.71 -2.32
CA GLY A 83 -9.18 -16.69 -1.33
C GLY A 83 -7.74 -17.18 -1.50
N TYR A 84 -7.09 -16.87 -2.62
CA TYR A 84 -5.71 -17.24 -2.92
C TYR A 84 -4.77 -16.03 -2.76
N LEU A 85 -3.52 -16.29 -2.37
CA LEU A 85 -2.46 -15.27 -2.38
C LEU A 85 -1.84 -15.28 -3.78
N VAL A 86 -1.84 -14.11 -4.43
CA VAL A 86 -1.24 -13.87 -5.75
C VAL A 86 -0.14 -12.83 -5.62
#